data_AF-A0A1X7PQR7-F1
#
_entry.id   AF-A0A1X7PQR7-F1
#
_cell.length_a   1.000
_cell.length_b   1.000
_cell.length_c   1.000
_cell.angle_alpha   90.00
_cell.angle_beta   90.00
_cell.angle_gamma   90.00
#
_symmetry.space_group_name_H-M   'P 1'
#
loop_
_entity.id
_entity.type
_entity.pdbx_description
1 polymer ?
#
loop_
_entity_poly.entity_id
_entity_poly.type
_entity_poly.pdbx_seq_one_letter_code
_entity_poly.pdbx_strand_id
1 'polypeptide(L)'
;MFLRVGQLNFNWTNTESLFIHLIAGLADVDKDVAIVIFLTLNTTSARLDLVDRLAKLSRTPQAQRDAILELTTRFRKESSLRNKYNHCIYSFDPEGGQLNTIMMRIADRKNRILVGKQEVADAQEVANIDATIERLKQLNLDIWQTVARFGYPI
;
A
#
# COMPACT_ATOMS: atom_id res chain seq x y z
N MET A 1 -5.00 -8.90 16.75
CA MET A 1 -4.38 -7.68 16.21
C MET A 1 -3.11 -7.97 15.39
N PHE A 2 -2.01 -8.43 16.00
CA PHE A 2 -0.70 -8.58 15.35
C PHE A 2 -0.69 -9.45 14.09
N LEU A 3 -1.37 -10.60 14.08
CA LEU A 3 -1.46 -11.45 12.89
C LEU A 3 -2.05 -10.70 11.68
N ARG A 4 -3.06 -9.85 11.91
CA ARG A 4 -3.70 -9.06 10.86
C ARG A 4 -2.79 -7.95 10.35
N VAL A 5 -2.03 -7.29 11.23
CA VAL A 5 -1.01 -6.31 10.82
C VAL A 5 0.08 -6.98 9.99
N GLY A 6 0.49 -8.19 10.37
CA GLY A 6 1.40 -9.02 9.55
C GLY A 6 0.83 -9.34 8.17
N GLN A 7 -0.42 -9.79 8.10
CA GLN A 7 -1.12 -10.05 6.84
C GLN A 7 -1.26 -8.77 5.99
N LEU A 8 -1.58 -7.63 6.60
CA LEU A 8 -1.66 -6.34 5.93
C LEU A 8 -0.34 -5.98 5.25
N ASN A 9 0.79 -6.12 5.97
CA ASN A 9 2.12 -5.86 5.43
C ASN A 9 2.50 -6.83 4.31
N PHE A 10 2.18 -8.12 4.46
CA PHE A 10 2.42 -9.11 3.41
C PHE A 10 1.66 -8.77 2.13
N ASN A 11 0.34 -8.54 2.22
CA ASN A 11 -0.49 -8.19 1.06
C ASN A 11 -0.03 -6.87 0.43
N TRP A 12 0.40 -5.91 1.25
CA TRP A 12 0.99 -4.65 0.79
C TRP A 12 2.21 -4.89 -0.09
N THR A 13 3.24 -5.55 0.45
CA THR A 13 4.51 -5.78 -0.26
C THR A 13 4.31 -6.64 -1.51
N ASN A 14 3.46 -7.66 -1.44
CA ASN A 14 3.12 -8.49 -2.60
C ASN A 14 2.38 -7.71 -3.70
N THR A 15 1.58 -6.71 -3.34
CA THR A 15 0.90 -5.86 -4.31
C THR A 15 1.86 -4.82 -4.90
N GLU A 16 2.75 -4.27 -4.09
CA GLU A 16 3.79 -3.33 -4.53
C GLU A 16 4.72 -3.96 -5.58
N SER A 17 5.13 -5.22 -5.40
CA SER A 17 6.00 -5.91 -6.36
C SER A 17 5.41 -6.00 -7.76
N LEU A 18 4.08 -5.94 -7.90
CA LEU A 18 3.43 -5.95 -9.22
C LEU A 18 3.71 -4.70 -10.04
N PHE A 19 4.21 -3.62 -9.44
CA PHE A 19 4.64 -2.44 -10.18
C PHE A 19 5.78 -2.72 -11.14
N ILE A 20 6.54 -3.81 -10.94
CA ILE A 20 7.54 -4.29 -11.90
C ILE A 20 6.89 -4.50 -13.27
N HIS A 21 5.74 -5.18 -13.33
CA HIS A 21 5.03 -5.43 -14.59
C HIS A 21 4.46 -4.15 -15.21
N LEU A 22 3.96 -3.23 -14.36
CA LEU A 22 3.48 -1.93 -14.83
C LEU A 22 4.61 -1.09 -15.41
N ILE A 23 5.78 -1.08 -14.77
CA ILE A 23 6.97 -0.39 -15.27
C ILE A 23 7.42 -1.01 -16.59
N ALA A 24 7.52 -2.34 -16.67
CA ALA A 24 7.92 -3.05 -17.89
C ALA A 24 7.03 -2.67 -19.08
N GLY A 25 5.71 -2.79 -18.91
CA GLY A 25 4.75 -2.49 -19.98
C GLY A 25 4.66 -1.01 -20.37
N LEU A 26 4.74 -0.08 -19.41
CA LEU A 26 4.64 1.35 -19.71
C LEU A 26 5.95 1.94 -20.25
N ALA A 27 7.10 1.41 -19.82
CA ALA A 27 8.40 1.83 -20.30
C ALA A 27 8.78 1.16 -21.63
N ASP A 28 8.08 0.09 -22.02
CA ASP A 28 8.37 -0.76 -23.18
C ASP A 28 9.76 -1.42 -23.07
N VAL A 29 9.98 -2.07 -21.92
CA VAL A 29 11.23 -2.77 -21.57
C VAL A 29 10.94 -4.19 -21.10
N ASP A 30 11.95 -5.05 -21.15
CA ASP A 30 11.85 -6.37 -20.54
C ASP A 30 11.71 -6.30 -19.01
N LYS A 31 11.32 -7.44 -18.44
CA LYS A 31 11.10 -7.56 -17.00
C LYS A 31 12.37 -7.35 -16.19
N ASP A 32 13.54 -7.76 -16.68
CA ASP A 32 14.79 -7.68 -15.94
C ASP A 32 15.23 -6.21 -15.79
N VAL A 33 15.09 -5.40 -16.84
CA VAL A 33 15.30 -3.96 -16.79
C VAL A 33 14.30 -3.29 -15.85
N ALA A 34 13.02 -3.69 -15.90
CA ALA A 34 12.02 -3.17 -14.99
C ALA A 34 12.31 -3.50 -13.51
N ILE A 35 12.86 -4.69 -13.22
CA ILE A 35 13.33 -5.07 -11.88
C ILE A 35 14.46 -4.14 -11.42
N VAL A 36 15.44 -3.86 -12.27
CA VAL A 36 16.54 -2.93 -11.94
C VAL A 36 16.00 -1.53 -11.62
N ILE A 37 15.06 -1.02 -12.42
CA ILE A 37 14.40 0.26 -12.16
C ILE A 37 13.65 0.23 -10.82
N PHE A 38 12.88 -0.83 -10.55
CA PHE A 38 12.12 -0.99 -9.31
C PHE A 38 13.02 -1.01 -8.07
N LEU A 39 14.17 -1.70 -8.15
CA LEU A 39 15.17 -1.78 -7.08
C LEU A 39 15.91 -0.46 -6.87
N THR A 40 16.08 0.35 -7.92
CA THR A 40 16.71 1.67 -7.84
C THR A 40 15.82 2.69 -7.11
N LEU A 41 14.50 2.54 -7.21
CA LEU A 41 13.54 3.40 -6.53
C LEU A 41 13.35 2.95 -5.07
N ASN A 42 14.00 3.65 -4.15
CA ASN A 42 14.07 3.28 -2.73
C ASN A 42 12.77 3.46 -1.93
N THR A 43 11.74 4.06 -2.52
CA THR A 43 10.45 4.30 -1.83
C THR A 43 9.27 3.91 -2.70
N THR A 44 8.22 3.41 -2.08
CA THR A 44 6.95 3.11 -2.74
C THR A 44 6.36 4.32 -3.44
N SER A 45 6.48 5.52 -2.84
CA SER A 45 6.03 6.77 -3.46
C SER A 45 6.78 7.05 -4.77
N ALA A 46 8.11 6.88 -4.80
CA ALA A 46 8.88 7.07 -6.03
C ALA A 46 8.50 6.07 -7.12
N ARG A 47 8.20 4.81 -6.75
CA ARG A 47 7.69 3.77 -7.68
C ARG A 47 6.33 4.16 -8.27
N LEU A 48 5.40 4.58 -7.42
CA LEU A 48 4.08 5.05 -7.86
C LEU A 48 4.17 6.29 -8.76
N ASP A 49 5.03 7.24 -8.42
CA ASP A 49 5.23 8.45 -9.22
C ASP A 49 5.84 8.13 -10.58
N LEU A 50 6.76 7.16 -10.67
CA LEU A 50 7.26 6.67 -11.94
C LEU A 50 6.13 6.07 -12.78
N VAL A 51 5.34 5.14 -12.21
CA VAL A 51 4.22 4.50 -12.92
C VAL A 51 3.23 5.54 -13.44
N ASP A 52 2.85 6.52 -12.61
CA ASP A 52 1.95 7.60 -13.03
C ASP A 52 2.54 8.45 -14.16
N ARG A 53 3.84 8.78 -14.07
CA ARG A 53 4.51 9.58 -15.12
C ARG A 53 4.59 8.82 -16.43
N LEU A 54 4.93 7.53 -16.40
CA LEU A 54 4.94 6.69 -17.59
C LEU A 54 3.53 6.54 -18.19
N ALA A 55 2.51 6.35 -17.36
CA ALA A 55 1.11 6.28 -17.80
C ALA A 55 0.61 7.57 -18.46
N LYS A 56 1.18 8.73 -18.09
CA LYS A 56 0.81 10.05 -18.62
C LYS A 56 1.55 10.43 -19.92
N LEU A 57 2.50 9.63 -20.39
CA LEU A 57 3.17 9.89 -21.66
C LEU A 57 2.17 9.90 -22.82
N SER A 58 2.42 10.73 -23.83
CA SER A 58 1.53 10.89 -25.00
C SER A 58 1.33 9.60 -25.80
N ARG A 59 2.30 8.67 -25.73
CA ARG A 59 2.23 7.34 -26.37
C ARG A 59 1.25 6.39 -25.70
N THR A 60 0.83 6.66 -24.46
CA THR A 60 -0.06 5.77 -23.69
C THR A 60 -1.52 6.05 -24.06
N PRO A 61 -2.26 5.06 -24.60
CA PRO A 61 -3.68 5.20 -24.88
C PRO A 61 -4.47 5.64 -23.64
N GLN A 62 -5.49 6.48 -23.83
CA GLN A 62 -6.29 7.03 -22.73
C GLN A 62 -6.88 5.94 -21.82
N ALA A 63 -7.44 4.87 -22.39
CA ALA A 63 -8.00 3.78 -21.59
C ALA A 63 -6.97 3.08 -20.69
N GLN A 64 -5.72 2.97 -21.15
CA GLN A 64 -4.61 2.40 -20.39
C GLN A 64 -4.15 3.35 -19.30
N ARG A 65 -3.98 4.65 -19.64
CA ARG A 65 -3.65 5.69 -18.67
C ARG A 65 -4.66 5.73 -17.52
N ASP A 66 -5.95 5.81 -17.85
CA ASP A 66 -7.00 6.01 -16.87
C ASP A 66 -7.10 4.80 -15.92
N ALA A 67 -6.99 3.58 -16.45
CA ALA A 67 -6.92 2.35 -15.65
C ALA A 67 -5.71 2.32 -14.69
N ILE A 68 -4.52 2.68 -15.17
CA ILE A 68 -3.31 2.69 -14.34
C ILE A 68 -3.41 3.75 -13.23
N LEU A 69 -3.85 4.97 -13.56
CA LEU A 69 -3.98 6.06 -12.58
C LEU A 69 -5.04 5.75 -11.51
N GLU A 70 -6.09 5.01 -11.86
CA GLU A 70 -7.07 4.52 -10.89
C GLU A 70 -6.41 3.56 -9.88
N LEU A 71 -5.65 2.57 -10.37
CA LEU A 71 -4.96 1.59 -9.53
C LEU A 71 -3.95 2.25 -8.58
N THR A 72 -3.12 3.16 -9.09
CA THR A 72 -2.12 3.86 -8.26
C THR A 72 -2.78 4.79 -7.24
N THR A 73 -3.91 5.40 -7.58
CA THR A 73 -4.72 6.20 -6.63
C THR A 73 -5.29 5.34 -5.51
N ARG A 74 -5.84 4.17 -5.83
CA ARG A 74 -6.33 3.19 -4.84
C ARG A 74 -5.20 2.72 -3.94
N PHE A 75 -4.05 2.37 -4.51
CA PHE A 75 -2.88 1.94 -3.74
C PHE A 75 -2.41 3.00 -2.73
N ARG A 76 -2.31 4.27 -3.14
CA ARG A 76 -1.94 5.38 -2.23
C ARG A 76 -2.90 5.54 -1.05
N LYS A 77 -4.20 5.33 -1.25
CA LYS A 77 -5.19 5.37 -0.15
C LYS A 77 -4.89 4.29 0.88
N GLU A 78 -4.62 3.07 0.44
CA GLU A 78 -4.26 1.97 1.34
C GLU A 78 -2.91 2.19 2.04
N SER A 79 -1.94 2.93 1.43
CA SER A 79 -0.67 3.30 2.09
C SER A 79 -0.89 4.04 3.39
N SER A 80 -1.87 4.96 3.39
CA SER A 80 -2.14 5.82 4.55
C SER A 80 -2.64 5.00 5.75
N LEU A 81 -3.47 3.99 5.49
CA LEU A 81 -4.01 3.08 6.50
C LEU A 81 -2.93 2.12 6.99
N ARG A 82 -2.10 1.58 6.09
CA ARG A 82 -0.94 0.77 6.46
C ARG A 82 0.02 1.54 7.37
N ASN A 83 0.25 2.81 7.08
CA ASN A 83 1.10 3.67 7.92
C ASN A 83 0.47 3.97 9.27
N LYS A 84 -0.87 4.14 9.37
CA LYS A 84 -1.58 4.25 10.65
C LYS A 84 -1.24 3.05 11.54
N TYR A 85 -1.47 1.84 11.05
CA TYR A 85 -1.32 0.63 11.88
C TYR A 85 0.14 0.27 12.20
N ASN A 86 1.09 0.51 11.30
CA ASN A 86 2.50 0.18 11.58
C ASN A 86 3.22 1.17 12.51
N HIS A 87 2.69 2.39 12.68
CA HIS A 87 3.29 3.41 13.54
C HIS A 87 2.51 3.63 14.84
N CYS A 88 1.65 2.69 15.22
CA CYS A 88 1.00 2.65 16.53
C CYS A 88 1.86 1.89 17.55
N ILE A 89 1.94 2.41 18.77
CA ILE A 89 2.38 1.62 19.92
C ILE A 89 1.21 0.76 20.37
N TYR A 90 1.47 -0.51 20.61
CA TYR A 90 0.50 -1.47 21.14
C TYR A 90 0.87 -1.78 22.60
N SER A 91 0.01 -1.39 23.54
CA SER A 91 0.16 -1.77 24.95
C SER A 91 -0.86 -2.84 25.34
N PHE A 92 -0.47 -3.71 26.28
CA PHE A 92 -1.32 -4.73 26.89
C PHE A 92 -1.66 -4.28 28.31
N ASP A 93 -2.91 -4.50 28.74
CA ASP A 93 -3.34 -4.21 30.10
C ASP A 93 -2.65 -5.16 31.10
N PRO A 94 -1.88 -4.66 32.09
CA PRO A 94 -1.21 -5.49 33.08
C PRO A 94 -2.16 -6.19 34.07
N GLU A 95 -3.41 -5.72 34.23
CA GLU A 95 -4.32 -6.20 35.28
C GLU A 95 -5.18 -7.42 34.88
N GLY A 96 -4.96 -8.00 33.69
CA GLY A 96 -5.60 -9.27 33.29
C GLY A 96 -7.08 -9.16 32.88
N GLY A 97 -7.63 -7.95 32.79
CA GLY A 97 -8.88 -7.67 32.07
C GLY A 97 -8.66 -7.68 30.55
N GLN A 98 -9.74 -7.87 29.76
CA GLN A 98 -9.78 -7.95 28.28
C GLN A 98 -8.55 -7.36 27.58
N LEU A 99 -7.92 -8.13 26.68
CA LEU A 99 -6.81 -7.74 25.80
C LEU A 99 -7.12 -6.44 25.02
N ASN A 100 -7.04 -5.30 25.69
CA ASN A 100 -7.31 -3.99 25.13
C ASN A 100 -6.00 -3.52 24.51
N THR A 101 -5.88 -3.73 23.21
CA THR A 101 -4.76 -3.17 22.47
C THR A 101 -5.00 -1.66 22.38
N ILE A 102 -4.26 -0.87 23.14
CA ILE A 102 -4.33 0.59 23.00
C ILE A 102 -3.39 0.97 21.85
N MET A 103 -3.93 1.63 20.84
CA MET A 103 -3.16 2.27 19.78
C MET A 103 -2.79 3.67 20.25
N MET A 104 -1.50 3.92 20.52
CA MET A 104 -0.99 5.27 20.76
C MET A 104 -0.20 5.77 19.56
N ARG A 105 -0.45 7.03 19.16
CA ARG A 105 0.28 7.68 18.07
C ARG A 105 1.11 8.83 18.60
N ILE A 106 2.43 8.68 18.63
CA ILE A 106 3.31 9.81 18.96
C ILE A 106 3.41 10.69 17.72
N ALA A 107 3.03 11.96 17.85
CA ALA A 107 3.15 12.94 16.78
C ALA A 107 4.08 14.06 17.24
N ASP A 108 5.26 14.14 16.62
CA ASP A 108 6.16 15.26 16.79
C ASP A 108 5.66 16.44 15.92
N ARG A 109 5.36 17.56 16.58
CA ARG A 109 5.02 18.84 15.95
C ARG A 109 6.08 19.84 16.38
N LYS A 110 6.39 20.81 15.51
CA LYS A 110 7.47 21.81 15.67
C LYS A 110 7.71 22.33 17.10
N ASN A 111 6.67 22.47 17.93
CA ASN A 111 6.80 22.98 19.30
C ASN A 111 6.25 22.06 20.41
N ARG A 112 5.71 20.86 20.12
CA ARG A 112 5.14 19.93 21.13
C ARG A 112 5.15 18.48 20.65
N ILE A 113 5.52 17.56 21.54
CA ILE A 113 5.29 16.12 21.38
C ILE A 113 3.87 15.84 21.87
N LEU A 114 2.98 15.42 20.96
CA LEU A 114 1.67 14.93 21.32
C LEU A 114 1.74 13.41 21.47
N VAL A 115 1.56 12.92 22.70
CA VAL A 115 1.18 11.53 22.91
C VAL A 115 -0.27 11.43 22.46
N GLY A 116 -0.49 10.87 21.27
CA GLY A 116 -1.78 10.86 20.61
C GLY A 116 -2.85 10.12 21.38
N LYS A 117 -4.09 10.39 20.96
CA LYS A 117 -5.34 9.80 21.45
C LYS A 117 -5.18 8.29 21.63
N GLN A 118 -5.46 7.79 22.83
CA GLN A 118 -5.58 6.36 23.08
C GLN A 118 -6.84 5.87 22.36
N GLU A 119 -6.66 5.11 21.28
CA GLU A 119 -7.75 4.39 20.63
C GLU A 119 -7.72 2.95 21.12
N VAL A 120 -8.80 2.48 21.74
CA VAL A 120 -8.96 1.05 22.00
C VAL A 120 -9.12 0.37 20.65
N ALA A 121 -8.32 -0.66 20.38
CA ALA A 121 -8.55 -1.51 19.22
C ALA A 121 -9.78 -2.38 19.48
N ASP A 122 -10.93 -1.76 19.30
CA ASP A 122 -12.23 -2.39 19.41
C ASP A 122 -12.50 -3.27 18.18
N ALA A 123 -13.67 -3.91 18.16
CA ALA A 123 -14.11 -4.72 17.03
C ALA A 123 -14.17 -3.92 15.72
N GLN A 124 -14.39 -2.60 15.78
CA GLN A 124 -14.46 -1.74 14.60
C GLN A 124 -13.07 -1.55 13.97
N GLU A 125 -12.03 -1.34 14.76
CA GLU A 125 -10.66 -1.24 14.25
C GLU A 125 -10.16 -2.56 13.66
N VAL A 126 -10.53 -3.68 14.27
CA VAL A 126 -10.25 -5.00 13.68
C VAL A 126 -10.94 -5.16 12.32
N ALA A 127 -12.22 -4.78 12.24
CA ALA A 127 -12.97 -4.82 10.97
C ALA A 127 -12.36 -3.88 9.91
N ASN A 128 -11.84 -2.72 10.30
CA ASN A 128 -11.16 -1.80 9.39
C ASN A 128 -9.87 -2.40 8.81
N ILE A 129 -9.08 -3.11 9.62
CA ILE A 129 -7.88 -3.82 9.13
C ILE A 129 -8.29 -4.93 8.15
N ASP A 130 -9.28 -5.74 8.51
CA ASP A 130 -9.76 -6.85 7.67
C ASP A 130 -10.28 -6.32 6.31
N ALA A 131 -11.06 -5.24 6.32
CA ALA A 131 -11.52 -4.58 5.10
C ALA A 131 -10.36 -4.02 4.25
N THR A 132 -9.31 -3.51 4.88
CA THR A 132 -8.11 -3.01 4.19
C THR A 132 -7.34 -4.14 3.51
N ILE A 133 -7.21 -5.28 4.18
CA ILE A 133 -6.60 -6.49 3.60
C ILE A 133 -7.38 -6.94 2.37
N GLU A 134 -8.71 -7.00 2.44
CA GLU A 134 -9.54 -7.40 1.29
C GLU A 134 -9.44 -6.41 0.13
N ARG A 135 -9.41 -5.09 0.39
CA ARG A 135 -9.19 -4.09 -0.67
C ARG A 135 -7.82 -4.23 -1.32
N LEU A 136 -6.77 -4.58 -0.56
CA LEU A 136 -5.44 -4.85 -1.13
C LEU A 136 -5.40 -6.12 -1.95
N LYS A 137 -6.06 -7.20 -1.51
CA LYS A 137 -6.18 -8.43 -2.30
C LYS A 137 -6.91 -8.16 -3.62
N GLN A 138 -8.02 -7.43 -3.57
CA GLN A 138 -8.75 -7.05 -4.79
C GLN A 138 -7.88 -6.18 -5.69
N LEU A 139 -7.16 -5.20 -5.14
CA LEU A 139 -6.23 -4.37 -5.90
C LEU A 139 -5.12 -5.19 -6.57
N ASN A 140 -4.60 -6.21 -5.89
CA ASN A 140 -3.63 -7.14 -6.44
C ASN A 140 -4.17 -7.86 -7.69
N LEU A 141 -5.38 -8.40 -7.58
CA LEU A 141 -6.07 -9.06 -8.70
C LEU A 141 -6.35 -8.10 -9.84
N ASP A 142 -6.79 -6.87 -9.54
CA ASP A 142 -7.08 -5.85 -10.56
C ASP A 142 -5.81 -5.41 -11.31
N ILE A 143 -4.67 -5.34 -10.61
CA ILE A 143 -3.37 -5.09 -11.25
C ILE A 143 -3.01 -6.25 -12.20
N TRP A 144 -3.15 -7.50 -11.77
CA TRP A 144 -2.90 -8.65 -12.64
C TRP A 144 -3.81 -8.69 -13.86
N GLN A 145 -5.09 -8.40 -13.69
CA GLN A 145 -6.04 -8.29 -14.80
C GLN A 145 -5.64 -7.18 -15.76
N THR A 146 -5.13 -6.06 -15.25
CA THR A 146 -4.65 -4.94 -16.05
C THR A 146 -3.38 -5.29 -16.82
N VAL A 147 -2.42 -5.98 -16.18
CA VAL A 147 -1.21 -6.53 -16.79
C VAL A 147 -1.58 -7.46 -17.95
N ALA A 148 -2.51 -8.39 -17.74
CA ALA A 148 -2.98 -9.31 -18.77
C ALA A 148 -3.73 -8.58 -19.89
N ARG A 149 -4.63 -7.65 -19.55
CA ARG A 149 -5.45 -6.88 -20.49
C ARG A 149 -4.60 -6.05 -21.47
N PHE A 150 -3.52 -5.46 -20.99
CA PHE A 150 -2.63 -4.62 -21.81
C PHE A 150 -1.38 -5.36 -22.32
N GLY A 151 -1.27 -6.67 -22.07
CA GLY A 151 -0.18 -7.50 -22.58
C GLY A 151 1.19 -7.14 -22.00
N TYR A 152 1.24 -6.70 -20.74
CA TYR A 152 2.50 -6.34 -20.09
C TYR A 152 3.34 -7.60 -19.77
N PRO A 153 4.69 -7.47 -19.73
CA PRO A 153 5.57 -8.59 -19.39
C PRO A 153 5.31 -9.18 -17.99
N ILE A 154 5.29 -10.51 -17.87
CA ILE A 154 5.06 -11.29 -16.63
C ILE A 154 6.35 -11.94 -16.13
#